data_AF-A0A9D0VED0-F1
#
_entry.id   AF-A0A9D0VED0-F1
#
_cell.length_a   1.000
_cell.length_b   1.000
_cell.length_c   1.000
_cell.angle_alpha   90.00
_cell.angle_beta   90.00
_cell.angle_gamma   90.00
#
_symmetry.space_group_name_H-M   'P 1'
#
loop_
_entity.id
_entity.type
_entity.pdbx_description
1 polymer ?
#
loop_
_entity_poly.entity_id
_entity_poly.type
_entity_poly.pdbx_seq_one_letter_code
_entity_poly.pdbx_strand_id
1 'polypeptide(L)'
;MSVPAQIEIALAQAREARARGDLIAAQQLLDGLELDDLDPDHPLAAVLAWRRSKLAHDLGDPRTALAILEPLLSAPADPFAHYPRGLNAAGSLARAAWDRLGYGDPTLRLLWRRCSDAWRARGDGYLAHTAEVQLSWDQACAGDLGALSETLGAFAALQPGDLEGGPTRHPRAPDAPGSVPFLQLDLARTALRAGTWAQQPELLERAEDLLEEAAEEVGSQRTRDHWFLEPIALARLRLGRDDPDGYVSAWLALAPSLDHPRAGFHRALARAEASRDDPHQAAAIFEDAERQARAGGYGPEWEIDPALQRALLLSIPAPTAAARIESHGVHVFDATAAILGALEP
;
A
#
# COMPACT_ATOMS: atom_id res chain seq x y z
N MET A 1 7.19 -6.31 45.34
CA MET A 1 7.14 -5.63 44.02
C MET A 1 5.77 -5.93 43.44
N SER A 2 5.00 -4.92 43.03
CA SER A 2 3.65 -5.14 42.47
C SER A 2 3.74 -5.87 41.13
N VAL A 3 2.66 -6.56 40.74
CA VAL A 3 2.57 -7.26 39.43
C VAL A 3 2.83 -6.31 38.26
N PRO A 4 2.24 -5.09 38.19
CA PRO A 4 2.56 -4.13 37.14
C PRO A 4 4.06 -3.77 37.05
N ALA A 5 4.74 -3.60 38.20
CA ALA A 5 6.16 -3.27 38.21
C ALA A 5 7.04 -4.42 37.68
N GLN A 6 6.64 -5.68 37.92
CA GLN A 6 7.34 -6.84 37.36
C GLN A 6 7.17 -6.91 35.84
N ILE A 7 5.96 -6.66 35.34
CA ILE A 7 5.65 -6.61 33.91
C ILE A 7 6.45 -5.50 33.22
N GLU A 8 6.51 -4.30 33.79
CA GLU A 8 7.29 -3.19 33.24
C GLU A 8 8.78 -3.51 33.14
N ILE A 9 9.35 -4.16 34.16
CA ILE A 9 10.76 -4.60 34.15
C ILE A 9 11.00 -5.60 33.01
N ALA A 10 10.13 -6.61 32.86
CA ALA A 10 10.24 -7.59 31.80
C ALA A 10 10.09 -6.97 30.40
N LEU A 11 9.15 -6.03 30.22
CA LEU A 11 8.98 -5.27 28.98
C LEU A 11 10.24 -4.46 28.64
N ALA A 12 10.90 -3.87 29.63
CA ALA A 12 12.16 -3.16 29.44
C ALA A 12 13.29 -4.12 29.05
N GLN A 13 13.43 -5.25 29.74
CA GLN A 13 14.42 -6.28 29.43
C GLN A 13 14.23 -6.86 28.01
N ALA A 14 12.99 -7.14 27.61
CA ALA A 14 12.67 -7.63 26.27
C ALA A 14 13.04 -6.60 25.20
N ARG A 15 12.79 -5.31 25.47
CA ARG A 15 13.20 -4.23 24.57
C ARG A 15 14.72 -4.16 24.42
N GLU A 16 15.47 -4.33 25.50
CA GLU A 16 16.94 -4.32 25.46
C GLU A 16 17.49 -5.54 24.71
N ALA A 17 16.95 -6.74 24.95
CA ALA A 17 17.31 -7.95 24.21
C ALA A 17 17.09 -7.76 22.71
N ARG A 18 15.90 -7.29 22.32
CA ARG A 18 15.55 -6.95 20.92
C ARG A 18 16.49 -5.90 20.33
N ALA A 19 16.85 -4.85 21.09
CA ALA A 19 17.76 -3.81 20.61
C ALA A 19 19.18 -4.32 20.32
N ARG A 20 19.61 -5.41 20.99
CA ARG A 20 20.89 -6.09 20.72
C ARG A 20 20.77 -7.20 19.66
N GLY A 21 19.59 -7.40 19.07
CA GLY A 21 19.33 -8.46 18.08
C GLY A 21 19.04 -9.84 18.68
N ASP A 22 18.93 -9.96 20.01
CA ASP A 22 18.57 -11.21 20.67
C ASP A 22 17.04 -11.37 20.71
N LEU A 23 16.49 -11.75 19.55
CA LEU A 23 15.04 -11.88 19.35
C LEU A 23 14.45 -13.06 20.13
N ILE A 24 15.23 -14.13 20.35
CA ILE A 24 14.79 -15.32 21.11
C ILE A 24 14.64 -14.97 22.59
N ALA A 25 15.63 -14.30 23.19
CA ALA A 25 15.52 -13.88 24.58
C ALA A 25 14.38 -12.86 24.76
N ALA A 26 14.20 -11.94 23.81
CA ALA A 26 13.07 -11.02 23.82
C ALA A 26 11.72 -11.77 23.76
N GLN A 27 11.62 -12.83 22.96
CA GLN A 27 10.42 -13.65 22.85
C GLN A 27 10.11 -14.35 24.17
N GLN A 28 11.08 -15.03 24.75
CA GLN A 28 10.92 -15.74 26.03
C GLN A 28 10.45 -14.79 27.15
N LEU A 29 11.02 -13.58 27.22
CA LEU A 29 10.63 -12.57 28.19
C LEU A 29 9.19 -12.09 27.98
N LEU A 30 8.74 -11.91 26.74
CA LEU A 30 7.38 -11.47 26.45
C LEU A 30 6.36 -12.59 26.61
N ASP A 31 6.69 -13.83 26.23
CA ASP A 31 5.78 -14.98 26.30
C ASP A 31 5.57 -15.45 27.74
N GLY A 32 6.58 -15.28 28.61
CA GLY A 32 6.46 -15.58 30.05
C GLY A 32 5.67 -14.53 30.87
N LEU A 33 5.09 -13.52 30.23
CA LEU A 33 4.23 -12.54 30.89
C LEU A 33 2.77 -13.00 30.87
N GLU A 34 2.29 -13.34 32.06
CA GLU A 34 0.88 -13.56 32.36
C GLU A 34 0.22 -12.23 32.77
N LEU A 35 -0.95 -11.93 32.19
CA LEU A 35 -1.73 -10.73 32.51
C LEU A 35 -2.96 -11.02 33.37
N ASP A 36 -3.14 -12.27 33.82
CA ASP A 36 -4.35 -12.75 34.52
C ASP A 36 -4.68 -11.97 35.80
N ASP A 37 -3.66 -11.37 36.42
CA ASP A 37 -3.77 -10.55 37.63
C ASP A 37 -4.04 -9.06 37.34
N LEU A 38 -4.25 -8.68 36.07
CA LEU A 38 -4.62 -7.32 35.66
C LEU A 38 -6.08 -7.26 35.20
N ASP A 39 -6.69 -6.09 35.34
CA ASP A 39 -7.98 -5.82 34.70
C ASP A 39 -7.88 -6.06 33.18
N PRO A 40 -8.92 -6.60 32.52
CA PRO A 40 -8.90 -6.85 31.07
C PRO A 40 -8.58 -5.61 30.21
N ASP A 41 -8.95 -4.42 30.71
CA ASP A 41 -8.70 -3.13 30.04
C ASP A 41 -7.40 -2.45 30.52
N HIS A 42 -6.55 -3.15 31.27
CA HIS A 42 -5.35 -2.55 31.84
C HIS A 42 -4.38 -2.08 30.73
N PRO A 43 -3.81 -0.85 30.81
CA PRO A 43 -2.94 -0.27 29.78
C PRO A 43 -1.78 -1.17 29.31
N LEU A 44 -1.26 -2.00 30.22
CA LEU A 44 -0.16 -2.93 29.93
C LEU A 44 -0.54 -4.02 28.91
N ALA A 45 -1.81 -4.39 28.78
CA ALA A 45 -2.27 -5.34 27.78
C ALA A 45 -2.01 -4.81 26.36
N ALA A 46 -2.38 -3.56 26.10
CA ALA A 46 -2.12 -2.90 24.82
C ALA A 46 -0.61 -2.79 24.56
N VAL A 47 0.18 -2.40 25.57
CA VAL A 47 1.64 -2.32 25.44
C VAL A 47 2.25 -3.68 25.10
N LEU A 48 1.83 -4.75 25.79
CA LEU A 48 2.33 -6.10 25.54
C LEU A 48 1.99 -6.59 24.13
N ALA A 49 0.73 -6.40 23.69
CA ALA A 49 0.29 -6.77 22.34
C ALA A 49 1.14 -6.08 21.26
N TRP A 50 1.35 -4.76 21.35
CA TRP A 50 2.21 -4.03 20.42
C TRP A 50 3.66 -4.51 20.43
N ARG A 51 4.19 -4.92 21.59
CA ARG A 51 5.56 -5.42 21.71
C ARG A 51 5.71 -6.81 21.12
N ARG A 52 4.77 -7.72 21.40
CA ARG A 52 4.73 -9.07 20.83
C ARG A 52 4.55 -9.01 19.31
N SER A 53 3.64 -8.16 18.80
CA SER A 53 3.44 -7.96 17.37
C SER A 53 4.69 -7.44 16.65
N LYS A 54 5.36 -6.43 17.24
CA LYS A 54 6.62 -5.93 16.70
C LYS A 54 7.72 -7.01 16.66
N LEU A 55 7.83 -7.81 17.71
CA LEU A 55 8.80 -8.90 17.76
C LEU A 55 8.51 -9.97 16.71
N ALA A 56 7.24 -10.37 16.53
CA ALA A 56 6.84 -11.30 15.48
C ALA A 56 7.20 -10.77 14.08
N HIS A 57 7.01 -9.46 13.83
CA HIS A 57 7.48 -8.82 12.61
C HIS A 57 8.99 -8.93 12.41
N ASP A 58 9.80 -8.65 13.44
CA ASP A 58 11.27 -8.76 13.35
C ASP A 58 11.73 -10.20 13.11
N LEU A 59 11.00 -11.18 13.65
CA LEU A 59 11.21 -12.62 13.42
C LEU A 59 10.77 -13.07 12.03
N GLY A 60 10.15 -12.19 11.24
CA GLY A 60 9.72 -12.50 9.89
C GLY A 60 8.32 -13.12 9.80
N ASP A 61 7.52 -13.07 10.86
CA ASP A 61 6.20 -13.68 10.95
C ASP A 61 5.07 -12.62 11.03
N PRO A 62 4.63 -12.08 9.89
CA PRO A 62 3.58 -11.08 9.86
C PRO A 62 2.20 -11.65 10.22
N ARG A 63 1.94 -12.95 10.04
CA ARG A 63 0.63 -13.54 10.43
C ARG A 63 0.46 -13.50 11.93
N THR A 64 1.47 -13.96 12.66
CA THR A 64 1.47 -13.89 14.12
C THR A 64 1.43 -12.42 14.58
N ALA A 65 2.18 -11.52 13.91
CA ALA A 65 2.15 -10.10 14.24
C ALA A 65 0.75 -9.47 14.14
N LEU A 66 -0.06 -9.85 13.13
CA LEU A 66 -1.43 -9.38 12.98
C LEU A 66 -2.38 -10.06 13.97
N ALA A 67 -2.29 -11.37 14.14
CA ALA A 67 -3.13 -12.13 15.07
C ALA A 67 -3.01 -11.62 16.52
N ILE A 68 -1.82 -11.17 16.93
CA ILE A 68 -1.60 -10.53 18.24
C ILE A 68 -2.36 -9.20 18.38
N LEU A 69 -2.46 -8.42 17.29
CA LEU A 69 -3.10 -7.10 17.31
C LEU A 69 -4.61 -7.16 17.11
N GLU A 70 -5.13 -8.19 16.44
CA GLU A 70 -6.55 -8.29 16.09
C GLU A 70 -7.50 -8.06 17.29
N PRO A 71 -7.30 -8.68 18.49
CA PRO A 71 -8.19 -8.43 19.62
C PRO A 71 -8.13 -6.97 20.11
N LEU A 72 -6.92 -6.39 20.13
CA LEU A 72 -6.70 -5.00 20.53
C LEU A 72 -7.38 -4.02 19.56
N LEU A 73 -7.28 -4.28 18.25
CA LEU A 73 -7.87 -3.44 17.21
C LEU A 73 -9.40 -3.56 17.14
N SER A 74 -9.94 -4.73 17.51
CA SER A 74 -11.38 -5.02 17.53
C SER A 74 -12.09 -4.46 18.76
N ALA A 75 -11.35 -4.17 19.83
CA ALA A 75 -11.91 -3.58 21.04
C ALA A 75 -12.55 -2.19 20.76
N PRO A 76 -13.61 -1.78 21.47
CA PRO A 76 -14.21 -0.46 21.29
C PRO A 76 -13.26 0.71 21.61
N ALA A 77 -12.32 0.49 22.55
CA ALA A 77 -11.35 1.50 22.98
C ALA A 77 -10.30 1.82 21.90
N ASP A 78 -9.71 3.03 21.97
CA ASP A 78 -8.60 3.40 21.09
C ASP A 78 -7.37 2.51 21.37
N PRO A 79 -6.92 1.67 20.41
CA PRO A 79 -5.81 0.74 20.59
C PRO A 79 -4.45 1.45 20.75
N PHE A 80 -4.40 2.77 20.52
CA PHE A 80 -3.22 3.61 20.64
C PHE A 80 -3.23 4.50 21.89
N ALA A 81 -4.32 4.56 22.66
CA ALA A 81 -4.43 5.45 23.82
C ALA A 81 -3.31 5.24 24.84
N HIS A 82 -3.01 3.96 25.12
CA HIS A 82 -2.00 3.56 26.09
C HIS A 82 -0.62 3.26 25.47
N TYR A 83 -0.55 3.17 24.14
CA TYR A 83 0.70 2.99 23.41
C TYR A 83 0.73 3.80 22.10
N PRO A 84 0.87 5.14 22.15
CA PRO A 84 0.83 5.99 20.96
C PRO A 84 1.91 5.67 19.91
N ARG A 85 3.01 5.03 20.34
CA ARG A 85 4.08 4.56 19.45
C ARG A 85 3.62 3.47 18.48
N GLY A 86 2.47 2.84 18.72
CA GLY A 86 1.83 1.90 17.78
C GLY A 86 1.53 2.54 16.42
N LEU A 87 1.18 3.84 16.39
CA LEU A 87 0.91 4.56 15.13
C LEU A 87 2.12 4.56 14.21
N ASN A 88 3.31 4.77 14.78
CA ASN A 88 4.56 4.78 14.01
C ASN A 88 4.98 3.38 13.54
N ALA A 89 4.41 2.31 14.13
CA ALA A 89 4.69 0.94 13.74
C ALA A 89 3.72 0.42 12.66
N ALA A 90 2.53 1.01 12.55
CA ALA A 90 1.47 0.55 11.65
C ALA A 90 1.95 0.39 10.20
N GLY A 91 2.64 1.40 9.66
CA GLY A 91 3.14 1.36 8.27
C GLY A 91 4.14 0.24 8.01
N SER A 92 5.09 0.00 8.93
CA SER A 92 6.08 -1.08 8.77
C SER A 92 5.45 -2.47 8.89
N LEU A 93 4.46 -2.63 9.78
CA LEU A 93 3.71 -3.88 9.94
C LEU A 93 2.86 -4.16 8.71
N ALA A 94 2.10 -3.16 8.24
CA ALA A 94 1.28 -3.27 7.04
C ALA A 94 2.14 -3.63 5.83
N ARG A 95 3.27 -2.95 5.64
CA ARG A 95 4.17 -3.24 4.51
C ARG A 95 4.67 -4.69 4.53
N ALA A 96 5.18 -5.16 5.67
CA ALA A 96 5.67 -6.53 5.77
C ALA A 96 4.57 -7.58 5.61
N ALA A 97 3.34 -7.26 6.01
CA ALA A 97 2.19 -8.12 5.79
C ALA A 97 1.81 -8.14 4.29
N TRP A 98 1.67 -6.99 3.63
CA TRP A 98 1.41 -6.92 2.19
C TRP A 98 2.46 -7.67 1.37
N ASP A 99 3.75 -7.47 1.66
CA ASP A 99 4.86 -8.10 0.94
C ASP A 99 4.87 -9.64 1.07
N ARG A 100 4.30 -10.20 2.15
CA ARG A 100 4.38 -11.66 2.43
C ARG A 100 3.06 -12.40 2.36
N LEU A 101 1.96 -11.72 2.65
CA LEU A 101 0.62 -12.30 2.77
C LEU A 101 -0.31 -11.83 1.65
N GLY A 102 0.07 -10.77 0.94
CA GLY A 102 -0.80 -10.10 -0.03
C GLY A 102 -1.73 -9.09 0.64
N TYR A 103 -2.73 -8.65 -0.12
CA TYR A 103 -3.65 -7.57 0.25
C TYR A 103 -5.01 -8.09 0.72
N GLY A 104 -5.78 -7.23 1.39
CA GLY A 104 -7.16 -7.52 1.78
C GLY A 104 -7.32 -8.22 3.13
N ASP A 105 -6.24 -8.33 3.92
CA ASP A 105 -6.32 -8.86 5.28
C ASP A 105 -7.25 -7.97 6.15
N PRO A 106 -8.31 -8.53 6.77
CA PRO A 106 -9.24 -7.74 7.57
C PRO A 106 -8.58 -7.00 8.74
N THR A 107 -7.54 -7.57 9.33
CA THR A 107 -6.81 -6.97 10.45
C THR A 107 -6.00 -5.76 9.99
N LEU A 108 -5.42 -5.80 8.79
CA LEU A 108 -4.73 -4.63 8.21
C LEU A 108 -5.70 -3.49 7.90
N ARG A 109 -6.87 -3.81 7.36
CA ARG A 109 -7.92 -2.80 7.12
C ARG A 109 -8.37 -2.16 8.43
N LEU A 110 -8.57 -2.98 9.45
CA LEU A 110 -8.92 -2.52 10.78
C LEU A 110 -7.80 -1.66 11.38
N LEU A 111 -6.54 -2.06 11.25
CA LEU A 111 -5.38 -1.29 11.68
C LEU A 111 -5.38 0.11 11.05
N TRP A 112 -5.54 0.22 9.73
CA TRP A 112 -5.53 1.52 9.05
C TRP A 112 -6.74 2.40 9.40
N ARG A 113 -7.93 1.82 9.55
CA ARG A 113 -9.12 2.55 10.04
C ARG A 113 -8.86 3.12 11.43
N ARG A 114 -8.37 2.29 12.36
CA ARG A 114 -8.01 2.73 13.72
C ARG A 114 -6.91 3.77 13.71
N CYS A 115 -5.92 3.67 12.82
CA CYS A 115 -4.89 4.70 12.66
C CYS A 115 -5.49 6.04 12.21
N SER A 116 -6.38 6.03 11.21
CA SER A 116 -7.06 7.25 10.75
C SER A 116 -7.85 7.90 11.89
N ASP A 117 -8.70 7.12 12.57
CA ASP A 117 -9.51 7.60 13.70
C ASP A 117 -8.65 8.21 14.80
N ALA A 118 -7.55 7.54 15.15
CA ALA A 118 -6.69 7.97 16.22
C ALA A 118 -5.86 9.21 15.84
N TRP A 119 -5.50 9.42 14.57
CA TRP A 119 -4.88 10.67 14.12
C TRP A 119 -5.88 11.82 14.11
N ARG A 120 -7.10 11.57 13.64
CA ARG A 120 -8.20 12.54 13.66
C ARG A 120 -8.52 12.99 15.08
N ALA A 121 -8.60 12.06 16.04
CA ALA A 121 -8.82 12.37 17.45
C ALA A 121 -7.69 13.21 18.08
N ARG A 122 -6.46 13.13 17.54
CA ARG A 122 -5.31 13.94 17.95
C ARG A 122 -5.23 15.28 17.22
N GLY A 123 -6.19 15.58 16.33
CA GLY A 123 -6.23 16.80 15.54
C GLY A 123 -5.27 16.79 14.35
N ASP A 124 -4.74 15.64 13.93
CA ASP A 124 -3.82 15.55 12.79
C ASP A 124 -4.55 15.02 11.55
N GLY A 125 -5.20 15.93 10.82
CA GLY A 125 -5.97 15.60 9.61
C GLY A 125 -5.10 15.02 8.49
N TYR A 126 -3.89 15.54 8.29
CA TYR A 126 -3.00 15.06 7.23
C TYR A 126 -2.60 13.60 7.44
N LEU A 127 -2.18 13.20 8.65
CA LEU A 127 -1.85 11.81 8.93
C LEU A 127 -3.09 10.90 8.95
N ALA A 128 -4.26 11.42 9.35
CA ALA A 128 -5.51 10.67 9.26
C ALA A 128 -5.83 10.31 7.80
N HIS A 129 -5.80 11.29 6.89
CA HIS A 129 -6.02 11.04 5.48
C HIS A 129 -4.91 10.23 4.83
N THR A 130 -3.65 10.36 5.27
CA THR A 130 -2.57 9.48 4.80
C THR A 130 -2.88 8.01 5.13
N ALA A 131 -3.42 7.73 6.32
CA ALA A 131 -3.85 6.38 6.69
C ALA A 131 -5.03 5.89 5.82
N GLU A 132 -5.95 6.78 5.42
CA GLU A 132 -7.05 6.46 4.49
C GLU A 132 -6.56 6.18 3.07
N VAL A 133 -5.53 6.88 2.59
CA VAL A 133 -4.87 6.54 1.32
C VAL A 133 -4.25 5.14 1.39
N GLN A 134 -3.60 4.78 2.50
CA GLN A 134 -3.06 3.42 2.69
C GLN A 134 -4.16 2.35 2.75
N LEU A 135 -5.30 2.66 3.38
CA LEU A 135 -6.47 1.78 3.36
C LEU A 135 -7.05 1.64 1.94
N SER A 136 -7.15 2.74 1.21
CA SER A 136 -7.64 2.77 -0.17
C SER A 136 -6.74 1.96 -1.09
N TRP A 137 -5.43 1.97 -0.83
CA TRP A 137 -4.47 1.11 -1.51
C TRP A 137 -4.75 -0.38 -1.28
N ASP A 138 -4.98 -0.79 -0.03
CA ASP A 138 -5.36 -2.18 0.30
C ASP A 138 -6.69 -2.58 -0.35
N GLN A 139 -7.69 -1.70 -0.29
CA GLN A 139 -9.01 -1.90 -0.89
C GLN A 139 -8.92 -2.03 -2.40
N ALA A 140 -8.17 -1.13 -3.04
CA ALA A 140 -7.81 -1.22 -4.44
C ALA A 140 -7.25 -2.61 -4.68
N CYS A 141 -6.07 -2.95 -4.15
CA CYS A 141 -5.42 -4.24 -4.41
C CYS A 141 -6.31 -5.47 -4.17
N ALA A 142 -7.22 -5.42 -3.21
CA ALA A 142 -8.16 -6.51 -2.93
C ALA A 142 -9.43 -6.52 -3.79
N GLY A 143 -9.57 -5.60 -4.76
CA GLY A 143 -10.71 -5.53 -5.68
C GLY A 143 -11.94 -4.76 -5.19
N ASP A 144 -11.87 -4.07 -4.05
CA ASP A 144 -12.99 -3.28 -3.49
C ASP A 144 -13.07 -1.88 -4.14
N LEU A 145 -13.42 -1.87 -5.43
CA LEU A 145 -13.48 -0.66 -6.26
C LEU A 145 -14.61 0.28 -5.85
N GLY A 146 -15.67 -0.24 -5.25
CA GLY A 146 -16.78 0.55 -4.71
C GLY A 146 -16.30 1.46 -3.59
N ALA A 147 -15.65 0.89 -2.57
CA ALA A 147 -15.10 1.67 -1.47
C ALA A 147 -14.00 2.65 -1.92
N LEU A 148 -13.18 2.25 -2.89
CA LEU A 148 -12.19 3.14 -3.51
C LEU A 148 -12.85 4.34 -4.21
N SER A 149 -13.92 4.11 -4.96
CA SER A 149 -14.66 5.17 -5.68
C SER A 149 -15.34 6.16 -4.73
N GLU A 150 -15.88 5.67 -3.62
CA GLU A 150 -16.43 6.51 -2.54
C GLU A 150 -15.33 7.37 -1.91
N THR A 151 -14.19 6.77 -1.58
CA THR A 151 -13.06 7.48 -0.97
C THR A 151 -12.47 8.51 -1.93
N LEU A 152 -12.38 8.19 -3.23
CA LEU A 152 -11.97 9.14 -4.26
C LEU A 152 -12.89 10.37 -4.30
N GLY A 153 -14.20 10.17 -4.18
CA GLY A 153 -15.16 11.27 -4.11
C GLY A 153 -14.98 12.14 -2.86
N ALA A 154 -14.72 11.52 -1.71
CA ALA A 154 -14.44 12.24 -0.47
C ALA A 154 -13.16 13.09 -0.56
N PHE A 155 -12.09 12.58 -1.17
CA PHE A 155 -10.84 13.32 -1.35
C PHE A 155 -10.96 14.42 -2.40
N ALA A 156 -11.73 14.21 -3.47
CA ALA A 156 -12.02 15.28 -4.43
C ALA A 156 -12.76 16.46 -3.77
N ALA A 157 -13.55 16.19 -2.73
CA ALA A 157 -14.23 17.23 -1.95
C ALA A 157 -13.35 17.85 -0.85
N LEU A 158 -12.17 17.29 -0.56
CA LEU A 158 -11.30 17.74 0.53
C LEU A 158 -10.88 19.20 0.35
N GLN A 159 -11.02 19.99 1.41
CA GLN A 159 -10.67 21.41 1.45
C GLN A 159 -9.51 21.66 2.41
N PRO A 160 -8.78 22.78 2.25
CA PRO A 160 -7.68 23.16 3.15
C PRO A 160 -8.06 23.13 4.65
N GLY A 161 -9.32 23.49 4.97
CA GLY A 161 -9.87 23.48 6.32
C GLY A 161 -9.96 22.09 6.96
N ASP A 162 -10.05 21.03 6.16
CA ASP A 162 -10.17 19.65 6.66
C ASP A 162 -8.84 19.13 7.24
N LEU A 163 -7.72 19.80 6.93
CA LEU A 163 -6.40 19.49 7.46
C LEU A 163 -5.96 20.42 8.60
N GLU A 164 -6.82 21.36 9.02
CA GLU A 164 -6.50 22.27 10.12
C GLU A 164 -6.36 21.54 11.46
N GLY A 165 -5.41 21.98 12.28
CA GLY A 165 -5.20 21.48 13.64
C GLY A 165 -3.94 20.63 13.86
N GLY A 166 -3.37 20.06 12.80
CA GLY A 166 -2.21 19.16 12.86
C GLY A 166 -0.88 19.86 12.56
N PRO A 167 0.24 19.48 13.21
CA PRO A 167 1.55 20.05 12.87
C PRO A 167 2.17 19.39 11.62
N THR A 168 1.63 18.27 11.16
CA THR A 168 2.20 17.50 10.06
C THR A 168 1.64 17.92 8.72
N ARG A 169 2.42 17.67 7.68
CA ARG A 169 2.13 18.07 6.30
C ARG A 169 2.95 17.24 5.34
N HIS A 170 2.58 17.32 4.07
CA HIS A 170 3.42 16.82 3.00
C HIS A 170 4.77 17.58 2.97
N PRO A 171 5.93 16.91 2.77
CA PRO A 171 7.24 17.57 2.84
C PRO A 171 7.45 18.72 1.84
N ARG A 172 6.70 18.70 0.73
CA ARG A 172 6.73 19.76 -0.30
C ARG A 172 5.68 20.85 -0.09
N ALA A 173 4.77 20.68 0.87
CA ALA A 173 3.77 21.67 1.19
C ALA A 173 4.31 22.71 2.19
N PRO A 174 3.88 23.98 2.10
CA PRO A 174 4.27 25.01 3.05
C PRO A 174 3.73 24.72 4.47
N ASP A 175 2.51 24.18 4.56
CA ASP A 175 1.76 23.89 5.78
C ASP A 175 0.82 22.68 5.58
N ALA A 176 0.03 22.33 6.62
CA ALA A 176 -0.93 21.24 6.55
C ALA A 176 -2.04 21.49 5.50
N PRO A 177 -2.69 22.67 5.46
CA PRO A 177 -3.69 22.97 4.42
C PRO A 177 -3.15 22.83 2.99
N GLY A 178 -1.92 23.29 2.72
CA GLY A 178 -1.25 23.12 1.42
C GLY A 178 -0.89 21.66 1.07
N SER A 179 -1.25 20.69 1.92
CA SER A 179 -1.05 19.25 1.66
C SER A 179 -2.24 18.58 0.97
N VAL A 180 -3.41 19.24 0.91
CA VAL A 180 -4.62 18.71 0.25
C VAL A 180 -4.34 18.17 -1.15
N PRO A 181 -3.73 18.94 -2.08
CA PRO A 181 -3.53 18.43 -3.43
C PRO A 181 -2.54 17.26 -3.49
N PHE A 182 -1.63 17.10 -2.52
CA PHE A 182 -0.76 15.92 -2.46
C PHE A 182 -1.53 14.65 -2.07
N LEU A 183 -2.46 14.75 -1.12
CA LEU A 183 -3.35 13.65 -0.75
C LEU A 183 -4.26 13.24 -1.92
N GLN A 184 -4.81 14.22 -2.63
CA GLN A 184 -5.61 14.00 -3.83
C GLN A 184 -4.80 13.33 -4.94
N LEU A 185 -3.56 13.79 -5.19
CA LEU A 185 -2.65 13.14 -6.14
C LEU A 185 -2.41 11.67 -5.80
N ASP A 186 -2.08 11.36 -4.55
CA ASP A 186 -1.76 9.98 -4.15
C ASP A 186 -2.96 9.04 -4.25
N LEU A 187 -4.16 9.50 -3.88
CA LEU A 187 -5.36 8.70 -4.05
C LEU A 187 -5.77 8.56 -5.53
N ALA A 188 -5.70 9.64 -6.31
CA ALA A 188 -6.02 9.61 -7.73
C ALA A 188 -5.10 8.64 -8.49
N ARG A 189 -3.80 8.61 -8.17
CA ARG A 189 -2.87 7.59 -8.71
C ARG A 189 -3.28 6.17 -8.37
N THR A 190 -3.71 5.95 -7.12
CA THR A 190 -4.21 4.65 -6.65
C THR A 190 -5.44 4.22 -7.45
N ALA A 191 -6.41 5.13 -7.61
CA ALA A 191 -7.62 4.90 -8.37
C ALA A 191 -7.37 4.69 -9.87
N LEU A 192 -6.46 5.45 -10.50
CA LEU A 192 -6.07 5.25 -11.90
C LEU A 192 -5.49 3.85 -12.11
N ARG A 193 -4.59 3.41 -11.23
CA ARG A 193 -4.00 2.05 -11.31
C ARG A 193 -5.08 0.99 -11.18
N ALA A 194 -5.92 1.08 -10.15
CA ALA A 194 -6.99 0.14 -9.89
C ALA A 194 -8.02 0.09 -11.02
N GLY A 195 -8.47 1.26 -11.50
CA GLY A 195 -9.42 1.38 -12.59
C GLY A 195 -8.86 0.87 -13.92
N THR A 196 -7.57 1.06 -14.16
CA THR A 196 -6.90 0.55 -15.36
C THR A 196 -6.88 -0.98 -15.35
N TRP A 197 -6.53 -1.58 -14.20
CA TRP A 197 -6.52 -3.03 -14.04
C TRP A 197 -7.90 -3.65 -14.12
N ALA A 198 -8.89 -3.03 -13.48
CA ALA A 198 -10.26 -3.50 -13.48
C ALA A 198 -11.06 -3.13 -14.73
N GLN A 199 -10.47 -2.35 -15.64
CA GLN A 199 -11.12 -1.78 -16.83
C GLN A 199 -12.44 -1.06 -16.50
N GLN A 200 -12.41 -0.15 -15.52
CA GLN A 200 -13.56 0.63 -15.04
C GLN A 200 -13.50 2.10 -15.53
N PRO A 201 -14.11 2.45 -16.68
CA PRO A 201 -13.93 3.75 -17.31
C PRO A 201 -14.35 4.94 -16.44
N GLU A 202 -15.40 4.79 -15.64
CA GLU A 202 -15.95 5.85 -14.79
C GLU A 202 -15.02 6.17 -13.61
N LEU A 203 -14.38 5.14 -13.03
CA LEU A 203 -13.37 5.34 -11.99
C LEU A 203 -12.13 6.04 -12.56
N LEU A 204 -11.76 5.67 -13.79
CA LEU A 204 -10.61 6.23 -14.50
C LEU A 204 -10.79 7.70 -14.84
N GLU A 205 -11.95 8.07 -15.39
CA GLU A 205 -12.28 9.47 -15.70
C GLU A 205 -12.21 10.34 -14.45
N ARG A 206 -12.89 9.94 -13.37
CA ARG A 206 -12.86 10.66 -12.09
C ARG A 206 -11.46 10.78 -11.49
N ALA A 207 -10.65 9.73 -11.63
CA ALA A 207 -9.30 9.72 -11.11
C ALA A 207 -8.33 10.56 -11.97
N GLU A 208 -8.51 10.57 -13.29
CA GLU A 208 -7.76 11.44 -14.21
C GLU A 208 -8.06 12.91 -13.91
N ASP A 209 -9.34 13.29 -13.82
CA ASP A 209 -9.76 14.66 -13.50
C ASP A 209 -9.15 15.15 -12.18
N LEU A 210 -9.27 14.36 -11.11
CA LEU A 210 -8.72 14.72 -9.80
C LEU A 210 -7.18 14.81 -9.84
N LEU A 211 -6.53 13.90 -10.56
CA LEU A 211 -5.07 13.92 -10.68
C LEU A 211 -4.61 15.19 -11.41
N GLU A 212 -5.29 15.59 -12.48
CA GLU A 212 -4.95 16.79 -13.26
C GLU A 212 -5.16 18.08 -12.47
N GLU A 213 -6.29 18.21 -11.79
CA GLU A 213 -6.61 19.36 -10.92
C GLU A 213 -5.55 19.51 -9.82
N ALA A 214 -5.30 18.43 -9.07
CA ALA A 214 -4.34 18.45 -7.97
C ALA A 214 -2.89 18.68 -8.47
N ALA A 215 -2.55 18.16 -9.65
CA ALA A 215 -1.24 18.38 -10.29
C ALA A 215 -1.01 19.84 -10.68
N GLU A 216 -2.05 20.53 -11.14
CA GLU A 216 -2.01 21.97 -11.43
C GLU A 216 -1.80 22.78 -10.16
N GLU A 217 -2.52 22.45 -9.09
CA GLU A 217 -2.42 23.16 -7.81
C GLU A 217 -1.03 23.05 -7.17
N VAL A 218 -0.38 21.87 -7.21
CA VAL A 218 1.00 21.72 -6.71
C VAL A 218 2.07 22.32 -7.62
N GLY A 219 1.67 22.96 -8.74
CA GLY A 219 2.57 23.54 -9.73
C GLY A 219 3.47 22.49 -10.40
N SER A 220 2.99 21.26 -10.54
CA SER A 220 3.76 20.23 -11.24
C SER A 220 3.87 20.60 -12.72
N GLN A 221 5.09 20.51 -13.25
CA GLN A 221 5.26 20.59 -14.70
C GLN A 221 4.77 19.27 -15.27
N ARG A 222 3.51 19.23 -15.73
CA ARG A 222 2.80 18.04 -16.21
C ARG A 222 3.67 17.16 -17.12
N THR A 223 4.54 17.75 -17.94
CA THR A 223 5.42 17.04 -18.89
C THR A 223 6.77 16.60 -18.32
N ARG A 224 7.07 16.82 -17.04
CA ARG A 224 8.37 16.53 -16.42
C ARG A 224 8.30 15.69 -15.14
N ASP A 225 7.13 15.57 -14.53
CA ASP A 225 6.96 14.71 -13.35
C ASP A 225 6.52 13.31 -13.81
N HIS A 226 7.48 12.37 -13.76
CA HIS A 226 7.22 10.98 -14.10
C HIS A 226 6.09 10.35 -13.27
N TRP A 227 6.01 10.68 -11.98
CA TRP A 227 5.01 10.09 -11.09
C TRP A 227 3.60 10.56 -11.41
N PHE A 228 3.47 11.71 -12.08
CA PHE A 228 2.22 12.20 -12.65
C PHE A 228 1.94 11.55 -14.02
N LEU A 229 2.94 11.52 -14.90
CA LEU A 229 2.79 11.05 -16.28
C LEU A 229 2.51 9.55 -16.41
N GLU A 230 3.21 8.70 -15.66
CA GLU A 230 3.12 7.24 -15.82
C GLU A 230 1.68 6.73 -15.60
N PRO A 231 0.97 7.05 -14.50
CA PRO A 231 -0.38 6.54 -14.28
C PRO A 231 -1.38 6.94 -15.38
N ILE A 232 -1.33 8.18 -15.85
CA ILE A 232 -2.22 8.66 -16.93
C ILE A 232 -1.85 8.00 -18.27
N ALA A 233 -0.56 7.96 -18.61
CA ALA A 233 -0.09 7.35 -19.85
C ALA A 233 -0.51 5.88 -19.94
N LEU A 234 -0.35 5.12 -18.84
CA LEU A 234 -0.77 3.72 -18.78
C LEU A 234 -2.29 3.58 -18.92
N ALA A 235 -3.07 4.41 -18.23
CA ALA A 235 -4.52 4.40 -18.35
C ALA A 235 -4.97 4.66 -19.81
N ARG A 236 -4.41 5.69 -20.45
CA ARG A 236 -4.72 6.03 -21.85
C ARG A 236 -4.32 4.92 -22.83
N LEU A 237 -3.09 4.40 -22.72
CA LEU A 237 -2.59 3.31 -23.57
C LEU A 237 -3.46 2.06 -23.48
N ARG A 238 -3.86 1.66 -22.27
CA ARG A 238 -4.54 0.38 -22.01
C ARG A 238 -6.03 0.40 -22.32
N LEU A 239 -6.64 1.57 -22.23
CA LEU A 239 -8.04 1.78 -22.63
C LEU A 239 -8.17 2.14 -24.11
N GLY A 240 -7.05 2.29 -24.83
CA GLY A 240 -7.05 2.75 -26.22
C GLY A 240 -7.64 4.15 -26.39
N ARG A 241 -7.47 5.02 -25.38
CA ARG A 241 -7.93 6.42 -25.44
C ARG A 241 -6.98 7.26 -26.27
N ASP A 242 -7.51 8.29 -26.91
CA ASP A 242 -6.70 9.31 -27.56
C ASP A 242 -5.81 10.03 -26.53
N ASP A 243 -4.66 10.52 -26.98
CA ASP A 243 -3.69 11.25 -26.15
C ASP A 243 -3.48 12.69 -26.68
N PRO A 244 -4.52 13.55 -26.68
CA PRO A 244 -4.43 14.90 -27.25
C PRO A 244 -3.42 15.77 -26.50
N ASP A 245 -3.22 15.51 -25.21
CA ASP A 245 -2.29 16.27 -24.35
C ASP A 245 -0.85 15.73 -24.39
N GLY A 246 -0.63 14.61 -25.08
CA GLY A 246 0.69 14.02 -25.27
C GLY A 246 1.32 13.41 -24.01
N TYR A 247 0.52 12.93 -23.04
CA TYR A 247 1.04 12.32 -21.81
C TYR A 247 1.81 11.03 -22.08
N VAL A 248 1.35 10.22 -23.04
CA VAL A 248 2.03 8.98 -23.43
C VAL A 248 3.39 9.30 -24.03
N SER A 249 3.41 10.24 -24.99
CA SER A 249 4.65 10.66 -25.64
C SER A 249 5.63 11.29 -24.63
N ALA A 250 5.14 12.13 -23.73
CA ALA A 250 5.95 12.75 -22.68
C ALA A 250 6.52 11.70 -21.70
N TRP A 251 5.71 10.73 -21.27
CA TRP A 251 6.15 9.65 -20.40
C TRP A 251 7.24 8.80 -21.05
N LEU A 252 7.02 8.34 -22.28
CA LEU A 252 7.98 7.53 -23.02
C LEU A 252 9.30 8.27 -23.28
N ALA A 253 9.25 9.59 -23.51
CA ALA A 253 10.44 10.42 -23.66
C ALA A 253 11.19 10.63 -22.34
N LEU A 254 10.47 10.72 -21.22
CA LEU A 254 11.05 10.94 -19.89
C LEU A 254 11.66 9.67 -19.30
N ALA A 255 10.99 8.52 -19.46
CA ALA A 255 11.35 7.26 -18.80
C ALA A 255 12.84 6.84 -18.92
N PRO A 256 13.51 6.96 -20.09
CA PRO A 256 14.94 6.64 -20.22
C PRO A 256 15.86 7.43 -19.28
N SER A 257 15.46 8.66 -18.91
CA SER A 257 16.26 9.59 -18.10
C SER A 257 16.06 9.46 -16.58
N LEU A 258 15.12 8.62 -16.14
CA LEU A 258 14.81 8.45 -14.70
C LEU A 258 16.05 8.05 -13.91
N ASP A 259 16.32 8.70 -12.79
CA ASP A 259 17.47 8.37 -11.94
C ASP A 259 17.03 8.24 -10.48
N HIS A 260 16.60 7.02 -10.13
CA HIS A 260 16.18 6.66 -8.78
C HIS A 260 16.28 5.15 -8.59
N PRO A 261 16.19 4.61 -7.35
CA PRO A 261 16.40 3.19 -7.08
C PRO A 261 15.49 2.22 -7.85
N ARG A 262 14.36 2.70 -8.42
CA ARG A 262 13.41 1.90 -9.20
C ARG A 262 13.42 2.24 -10.70
N ALA A 263 14.31 3.11 -11.16
CA ALA A 263 14.32 3.60 -12.55
C ALA A 263 14.44 2.46 -13.57
N GLY A 264 15.17 1.38 -13.27
CA GLY A 264 15.29 0.21 -14.14
C GLY A 264 13.93 -0.42 -14.48
N PHE A 265 13.07 -0.56 -13.46
CA PHE A 265 11.72 -1.09 -13.61
C PHE A 265 10.86 -0.17 -14.50
N HIS A 266 10.79 1.13 -14.20
CA HIS A 266 9.97 2.08 -14.98
C HIS A 266 10.46 2.22 -16.43
N ARG A 267 11.78 2.19 -16.67
CA ARG A 267 12.36 2.15 -18.02
C ARG A 267 11.97 0.87 -18.76
N ALA A 268 11.96 -0.29 -18.08
CA ALA A 268 11.53 -1.54 -18.68
C ALA A 268 10.04 -1.50 -19.04
N LEU A 269 9.20 -0.99 -18.14
CA LEU A 269 7.75 -0.80 -18.36
C LEU A 269 7.48 0.10 -19.57
N ALA A 270 8.09 1.28 -19.64
CA ALA A 270 7.94 2.20 -20.77
C ALA A 270 8.39 1.59 -22.11
N ARG A 271 9.52 0.87 -22.12
CA ARG A 271 9.99 0.17 -23.34
C ARG A 271 9.01 -0.90 -23.79
N ALA A 272 8.44 -1.64 -22.84
CA ALA A 272 7.54 -2.73 -23.16
C ALA A 272 6.20 -2.22 -23.71
N GLU A 273 5.64 -1.15 -23.13
CA GLU A 273 4.45 -0.47 -23.64
C GLU A 273 4.70 0.14 -25.03
N ALA A 274 5.90 0.69 -25.29
CA ALA A 274 6.30 1.17 -26.62
C ALA A 274 6.44 0.04 -27.67
N SER A 275 6.61 -1.21 -27.23
CA SER A 275 6.72 -2.39 -28.09
C SER A 275 5.42 -3.19 -28.20
N ARG A 276 4.28 -2.66 -27.77
CA ARG A 276 2.99 -3.38 -27.73
C ARG A 276 2.52 -3.97 -29.07
N ASP A 277 2.98 -3.40 -30.19
CA ASP A 277 2.67 -3.88 -31.54
C ASP A 277 3.46 -5.16 -31.92
N ASP A 278 4.47 -5.54 -31.13
CA ASP A 278 5.18 -6.83 -31.18
C ASP A 278 5.02 -7.56 -29.83
N PRO A 279 4.00 -8.43 -29.70
CA PRO A 279 3.71 -9.14 -28.45
C PRO A 279 4.87 -9.98 -27.92
N HIS A 280 5.74 -10.54 -28.79
CA HIS A 280 6.87 -11.36 -28.36
C HIS A 280 7.99 -10.50 -27.77
N GLN A 281 8.29 -9.36 -28.42
CA GLN A 281 9.27 -8.42 -27.90
C GLN A 281 8.78 -7.78 -26.60
N ALA A 282 7.51 -7.35 -26.55
CA ALA A 282 6.90 -6.81 -25.34
C ALA A 282 7.00 -7.81 -24.19
N ALA A 283 6.57 -9.06 -24.41
CA ALA A 283 6.64 -10.13 -23.41
C ALA A 283 8.04 -10.29 -22.80
N ALA A 284 9.09 -10.35 -23.62
CA ALA A 284 10.46 -10.51 -23.13
C ALA A 284 10.95 -9.31 -22.29
N ILE A 285 10.57 -8.09 -22.66
CA ILE A 285 10.93 -6.86 -21.89
C ILE A 285 10.15 -6.83 -20.57
N PHE A 286 8.91 -7.30 -20.58
CA PHE A 286 8.12 -7.42 -19.37
C PHE A 286 8.66 -8.46 -18.40
N GLU A 287 9.09 -9.64 -18.85
CA GLU A 287 9.77 -10.60 -17.97
C GLU A 287 11.02 -10.01 -17.31
N ASP A 288 11.73 -9.09 -17.98
CA ASP A 288 12.83 -8.35 -17.39
C ASP A 288 12.37 -7.36 -16.31
N ALA A 289 11.29 -6.62 -16.55
CA ALA A 289 10.68 -5.75 -15.56
C ALA A 289 10.24 -6.54 -14.31
N GLU A 290 9.65 -7.74 -14.49
CA GLU A 290 9.25 -8.63 -13.39
C GLU A 290 10.45 -9.05 -12.55
N ARG A 291 11.52 -9.51 -13.21
CA ARG A 291 12.74 -9.94 -12.50
C ARG A 291 13.33 -8.80 -11.69
N GLN A 292 13.36 -7.60 -12.25
CA GLN A 292 13.84 -6.41 -11.53
C GLN A 292 12.95 -6.07 -10.34
N ALA A 293 11.62 -6.16 -10.49
CA ALA A 293 10.69 -5.93 -9.39
C ALA A 293 10.88 -6.93 -8.25
N ARG A 294 10.98 -8.22 -8.58
CA ARG A 294 11.24 -9.30 -7.61
C ARG A 294 12.58 -9.15 -6.91
N ALA A 295 13.64 -8.90 -7.66
CA ALA A 295 14.98 -8.71 -7.10
C ALA A 295 15.01 -7.48 -6.16
N GLY A 296 14.20 -6.47 -6.44
CA GLY A 296 14.03 -5.28 -5.61
C GLY A 296 13.09 -5.45 -4.42
N GLY A 297 12.37 -6.57 -4.30
CA GLY A 297 11.31 -6.75 -3.31
C GLY A 297 10.19 -5.72 -3.45
N TYR A 298 9.90 -5.29 -4.68
CA TYR A 298 8.79 -4.41 -4.96
C TYR A 298 7.51 -5.24 -4.87
N GLY A 299 6.51 -4.73 -4.16
CA GLY A 299 5.29 -5.51 -3.93
C GLY A 299 4.40 -5.53 -5.17
N PRO A 300 3.23 -6.21 -5.09
CA PRO A 300 2.32 -6.40 -6.21
C PRO A 300 1.81 -5.10 -6.84
N GLU A 301 1.94 -3.98 -6.13
CA GLU A 301 1.65 -2.64 -6.61
C GLU A 301 2.43 -2.22 -7.88
N TRP A 302 3.51 -2.95 -8.17
CA TRP A 302 4.39 -2.75 -9.33
C TRP A 302 4.48 -4.00 -10.21
N GLU A 303 3.75 -5.06 -9.87
CA GLU A 303 3.77 -6.29 -10.65
C GLU A 303 2.92 -6.16 -11.90
N ILE A 304 3.41 -6.85 -12.93
CA ILE A 304 3.01 -6.80 -14.31
C ILE A 304 1.50 -6.99 -14.45
N ASP A 305 0.89 -6.07 -15.18
CA ASP A 305 -0.51 -6.02 -15.60
C ASP A 305 -1.14 -7.42 -15.80
N PRO A 306 -2.31 -7.72 -15.21
CA PRO A 306 -3.05 -8.96 -15.45
C PRO A 306 -3.36 -9.27 -16.92
N ALA A 307 -3.57 -8.27 -17.79
CA ALA A 307 -3.78 -8.49 -19.23
C ALA A 307 -2.49 -8.94 -19.94
N LEU A 308 -1.35 -8.54 -19.38
CA LEU A 308 -0.03 -8.82 -19.88
C LEU A 308 0.59 -10.08 -19.27
N GLN A 309 0.35 -10.34 -17.98
CA GLN A 309 0.44 -11.67 -17.40
C GLN A 309 -0.45 -12.61 -18.20
N ARG A 310 -1.69 -12.25 -18.55
CA ARG A 310 -2.52 -13.08 -19.43
C ARG A 310 -1.88 -13.31 -20.80
N ALA A 311 -1.29 -12.32 -21.46
CA ALA A 311 -0.55 -12.53 -22.72
C ALA A 311 0.67 -13.47 -22.55
N LEU A 312 1.44 -13.31 -21.46
CA LEU A 312 2.54 -14.20 -21.08
C LEU A 312 2.05 -15.62 -20.74
N LEU A 313 0.96 -15.75 -19.99
CA LEU A 313 0.34 -17.00 -19.55
C LEU A 313 -0.31 -17.76 -20.72
N LEU A 314 -0.89 -17.05 -21.69
CA LEU A 314 -1.39 -17.62 -22.95
C LEU A 314 -0.25 -18.07 -23.89
N SER A 315 0.97 -17.58 -23.67
CA SER A 315 2.16 -17.92 -24.47
C SER A 315 3.02 -19.05 -23.89
N ILE A 316 2.68 -19.57 -22.71
CA ILE A 316 3.39 -20.66 -22.02
C ILE A 316 2.42 -21.81 -21.67
N PRO A 317 2.91 -23.04 -21.41
CA PRO A 317 2.03 -24.16 -21.08
C PRO A 317 1.18 -23.90 -19.82
N ALA A 318 -0.09 -24.30 -19.86
CA ALA A 318 -1.07 -24.07 -18.78
C ALA A 318 -0.61 -24.49 -17.36
N PRO A 319 0.12 -25.61 -17.15
CA PRO A 319 0.63 -25.96 -15.83
C PRO A 319 1.68 -24.97 -15.29
N THR A 320 2.52 -24.42 -16.18
CA THR A 320 3.51 -23.39 -15.86
C THR A 320 2.82 -22.05 -15.55
N ALA A 321 1.74 -21.76 -16.29
CA ALA A 321 0.89 -20.60 -16.04
C ALA A 321 0.20 -20.67 -14.67
N ALA A 322 -0.42 -21.81 -14.34
CA ALA A 322 -1.06 -22.05 -13.05
C ALA A 322 -0.07 -21.96 -11.88
N ALA A 323 1.11 -22.58 -12.00
CA ALA A 323 2.16 -22.48 -10.97
C ALA A 323 2.69 -21.05 -10.79
N ARG A 324 2.77 -20.25 -11.86
CA ARG A 324 3.07 -18.81 -11.76
C ARG A 324 1.96 -18.08 -11.01
N ILE A 325 0.69 -18.23 -11.40
CA ILE A 325 -0.45 -17.60 -10.72
C ILE A 325 -0.44 -17.92 -9.21
N GLU A 326 -0.21 -19.19 -8.86
CA GLU A 326 -0.15 -19.67 -7.47
C GLU A 326 1.06 -19.11 -6.71
N SER A 327 2.24 -19.04 -7.35
CA SER A 327 3.46 -18.51 -6.72
C SER A 327 3.47 -16.99 -6.56
N HIS A 328 2.69 -16.27 -7.36
CA HIS A 328 2.55 -14.82 -7.26
C HIS A 328 1.50 -14.42 -6.23
N GLY A 329 0.70 -15.37 -5.73
CA GLY A 329 -0.41 -15.06 -4.84
C GLY A 329 -1.26 -13.94 -5.42
N VAL A 330 -1.67 -14.06 -6.70
CA VAL A 330 -2.54 -13.08 -7.38
C VAL A 330 -3.93 -13.11 -6.72
N HIS A 331 -3.97 -12.60 -5.49
CA HIS A 331 -5.13 -12.08 -4.79
C HIS A 331 -5.36 -10.62 -5.17
N VAL A 332 -4.59 -10.11 -6.13
CA VAL A 332 -4.63 -8.72 -6.58
C VAL A 332 -5.63 -8.67 -7.75
N PHE A 333 -6.87 -8.31 -7.40
CA PHE A 333 -8.04 -8.10 -8.27
C PHE A 333 -8.54 -9.30 -9.08
N ASP A 334 -9.03 -10.37 -8.46
CA ASP A 334 -9.99 -11.38 -9.01
C ASP A 334 -9.78 -11.89 -10.47
N ALA A 335 -8.60 -11.64 -11.05
CA ALA A 335 -8.27 -11.93 -12.44
C ALA A 335 -7.95 -13.42 -12.58
N THR A 336 -7.62 -14.09 -11.49
CA THR A 336 -7.41 -15.53 -11.42
C THR A 336 -8.62 -16.30 -11.94
N ALA A 337 -9.85 -15.92 -11.58
CA ALA A 337 -11.04 -16.60 -12.07
C ALA A 337 -11.30 -16.34 -13.57
N ALA A 338 -11.10 -15.09 -14.03
CA ALA A 338 -11.27 -14.71 -15.43
C ALA A 338 -10.19 -15.28 -16.36
N ILE A 339 -8.95 -15.40 -15.87
CA ILE A 339 -7.80 -15.97 -16.58
C ILE A 339 -7.92 -17.50 -16.63
N LEU A 340 -8.25 -18.16 -15.51
CA LEU A 340 -8.45 -19.62 -15.48
C LEU A 340 -9.65 -20.04 -16.35
N GLY A 341 -10.76 -19.31 -16.31
CA GLY A 341 -11.91 -19.57 -17.18
C GLY A 341 -11.65 -19.36 -18.68
N ALA A 342 -10.58 -18.63 -19.05
CA ALA A 342 -10.13 -18.48 -20.43
C ALA A 342 -9.05 -19.50 -20.85
N LEU A 343 -8.52 -20.28 -19.90
CA LEU A 343 -7.53 -21.33 -20.13
C LEU A 343 -8.14 -22.75 -20.10
N GLU A 344 -9.40 -22.90 -19.68
CA GLU A 344 -10.19 -24.11 -19.91
C GLU A 344 -10.62 -24.18 -21.39
N PRO A 345 -10.48 -25.35 -22.06
CA PRO A 345 -10.70 -25.50 -23.50
C PRO A 345 -12.15 -25.35 -23.96
#